data_AF-A0A816XYG9-F1
#
_entry.id   AF-A0A816XYG9-F1
#
_cell.length_a   1.000
_cell.length_b   1.000
_cell.length_c   1.000
_cell.angle_alpha   90.00
_cell.angle_beta   90.00
_cell.angle_gamma   90.00
#
_symmetry.space_group_name_H-M   'P 1'
#
loop_
_entity.id
_entity.type
_entity.pdbx_description
1 polymer ?
#
loop_
_entity_poly.entity_id
_entity_poly.type
_entity_poly.pdbx_seq_one_letter_code
_entity_poly.pdbx_strand_id
1 'polypeptide(L)'
;MRQRQVTSYEVVRAYIGRLKSVQSYLNVYVDERFEEALDEARKVDELLDNKDSFSDQYSEERIPFLGVPFAIKESMQFIGFHNSTGIAARENIIATETATFVENMLKSGVILLCNTNIKFSGQNSLYGTTNNPYNLTRIVGGSSGGAGCIVSATGVPFGVGADIGGSIRMSSFINGIFGHKTLPDIGPNDRQYPSHSDNQQKYMLATGPMCRYTHVDLSKPCYFYVDEVDAYCVNKLDPEQKLAHRQVVQHFENTYKIHVTRFNRRRYPVSLW
;
A
#
# COMPACT_ATOMS: atom_id res chain seq x y z
N MET A 1 -17.12 -5.37 -13.13
CA MET A 1 -18.09 -5.45 -12.01
C MET A 1 -19.32 -4.60 -12.25
N ARG A 2 -19.26 -3.26 -12.15
CA ARG A 2 -20.46 -2.39 -12.33
C ARG A 2 -21.19 -2.59 -13.67
N GLN A 3 -20.46 -2.80 -14.76
CA GLN A 3 -21.02 -3.11 -16.10
C GLN A 3 -21.43 -4.59 -16.28
N ARG A 4 -21.40 -5.41 -15.22
CA ARG A 4 -21.66 -6.86 -15.24
C ARG A 4 -20.84 -7.69 -16.25
N GLN A 5 -19.69 -7.18 -16.71
CA GLN A 5 -18.75 -7.96 -17.54
C GLN A 5 -18.01 -9.07 -16.77
N VAL A 6 -17.88 -8.87 -15.45
CA VAL A 6 -17.35 -9.83 -14.47
C VAL A 6 -18.08 -9.56 -13.15
N THR A 7 -18.27 -10.59 -12.35
CA THR A 7 -18.87 -10.51 -11.01
C THR A 7 -17.81 -10.17 -9.95
N SER A 8 -18.24 -9.62 -8.81
CA SER A 8 -17.38 -9.37 -7.66
C SER A 8 -16.80 -10.68 -7.13
N TYR A 9 -17.65 -11.71 -7.03
CA TYR A 9 -17.25 -13.05 -6.61
C TYR A 9 -16.14 -13.64 -7.49
N GLU A 10 -16.25 -13.55 -8.81
CA GLU A 10 -15.22 -14.02 -9.74
C GLU A 10 -13.88 -13.31 -9.52
N VAL A 11 -13.91 -11.99 -9.35
CA VAL A 11 -12.71 -11.16 -9.12
C VAL A 11 -12.06 -11.53 -7.79
N VAL A 12 -12.83 -11.52 -6.69
CA VAL A 12 -12.35 -11.85 -5.34
C VAL A 12 -11.79 -13.28 -5.30
N ARG A 13 -12.51 -14.25 -5.87
CA ARG A 13 -12.06 -15.64 -5.96
C ARG A 13 -10.75 -15.78 -6.73
N ALA A 14 -10.59 -15.05 -7.83
CA ALA A 14 -9.36 -15.08 -8.62
C ALA A 14 -8.15 -14.56 -7.80
N TYR A 15 -8.31 -13.45 -7.09
CA TYR A 15 -7.26 -12.91 -6.22
C TYR A 15 -6.94 -13.83 -5.04
N ILE A 16 -7.95 -14.43 -4.39
CA ILE A 16 -7.75 -15.45 -3.35
C ILE A 16 -6.95 -16.64 -3.90
N GLY A 17 -7.30 -17.14 -5.09
CA GLY A 17 -6.56 -18.21 -5.75
C GLY A 17 -5.09 -17.84 -5.99
N ARG A 18 -4.83 -16.60 -6.42
CA ARG A 18 -3.46 -16.10 -6.59
C ARG A 18 -2.73 -16.03 -5.25
N LEU A 19 -3.34 -15.48 -4.20
CA LEU A 19 -2.75 -15.41 -2.85
C LEU A 19 -2.34 -16.78 -2.34
N LYS A 20 -3.26 -17.76 -2.40
CA LYS A 20 -2.98 -19.14 -2.01
C LYS A 20 -1.82 -19.74 -2.82
N SER A 21 -1.74 -19.46 -4.13
CA SER A 21 -0.67 -20.00 -5.00
C SER A 21 0.72 -19.44 -4.70
N VAL A 22 0.82 -18.20 -4.19
CA VAL A 22 2.11 -17.54 -3.95
C VAL A 22 2.57 -17.60 -2.50
N GLN A 23 1.67 -17.87 -1.55
CA GLN A 23 1.95 -17.77 -0.12
C GLN A 23 3.14 -18.65 0.32
N SER A 24 3.25 -19.88 -0.18
CA SER A 24 4.36 -20.79 0.18
C SER A 24 5.74 -20.31 -0.32
N TYR A 25 5.78 -19.49 -1.38
CA TYR A 25 7.01 -18.95 -1.94
C TYR A 25 7.36 -17.57 -1.39
N LEU A 26 6.33 -16.73 -1.21
CA LEU A 26 6.50 -15.31 -0.92
C LEU A 26 6.20 -14.94 0.52
N ASN A 27 5.38 -15.71 1.25
CA ASN A 27 4.99 -15.45 2.63
C ASN A 27 4.50 -14.00 2.87
N VAL A 28 3.37 -13.66 2.23
CA VAL A 28 2.92 -12.26 2.03
C VAL A 28 1.85 -11.79 3.01
N TYR A 29 1.00 -12.69 3.51
CA TYR A 29 -0.04 -12.35 4.48
C TYR A 29 0.11 -13.14 5.79
N VAL A 30 -0.49 -12.61 6.86
CA VAL A 30 -0.48 -13.22 8.21
C VAL A 30 -1.85 -13.83 8.49
N ASP A 31 -2.88 -13.00 8.52
CA ASP A 31 -4.28 -13.35 8.68
C ASP A 31 -5.03 -13.18 7.37
N GLU A 32 -6.05 -14.00 7.19
CA GLU A 32 -6.95 -13.97 6.04
C GLU A 32 -8.40 -14.11 6.49
N ARG A 33 -9.32 -13.69 5.62
CA ARG A 33 -10.77 -13.74 5.81
C ARG A 33 -11.47 -14.04 4.48
N PHE A 34 -10.94 -15.02 3.76
CA PHE A 34 -11.29 -15.34 2.38
C PHE A 34 -12.72 -15.83 2.22
N GLU A 35 -13.25 -16.60 3.16
CA GLU A 35 -14.63 -17.07 3.10
C GLU A 35 -15.60 -15.90 3.32
N GLU A 36 -15.35 -15.06 4.33
CA GLU A 36 -16.13 -13.85 4.57
C GLU A 36 -16.05 -12.87 3.40
N ALA A 37 -14.86 -12.72 2.79
CA ALA A 37 -14.66 -11.90 1.60
C ALA A 37 -15.46 -12.41 0.40
N LEU A 38 -15.58 -13.73 0.22
CA LEU A 38 -16.40 -14.33 -0.84
C LEU A 38 -17.89 -14.11 -0.58
N ASP A 39 -18.35 -14.19 0.67
CA ASP A 39 -19.73 -13.89 1.05
C ASP A 39 -20.07 -12.40 0.86
N GLU A 40 -19.16 -11.49 1.23
CA GLU A 40 -19.26 -10.06 0.93
C GLU A 40 -19.35 -9.83 -0.59
N ALA A 41 -18.55 -10.55 -1.39
CA ALA A 41 -18.56 -10.43 -2.84
C ALA A 41 -19.89 -10.89 -3.46
N ARG A 42 -20.49 -11.99 -2.97
CA ARG A 42 -21.82 -12.44 -3.41
C ARG A 42 -22.90 -11.41 -3.13
N LYS A 43 -22.89 -10.78 -1.95
CA LYS A 43 -23.83 -9.71 -1.60
C LYS A 43 -23.70 -8.51 -2.54
N VAL A 44 -22.48 -8.17 -2.94
CA VAL A 44 -22.24 -7.12 -3.95
C VAL A 44 -22.84 -7.52 -5.31
N ASP A 45 -22.72 -8.78 -5.70
CA ASP A 45 -23.32 -9.26 -6.96
C ASP A 45 -24.85 -9.26 -6.91
N GLU A 46 -25.46 -9.73 -5.82
CA GLU A 46 -26.92 -9.66 -5.60
C GLU A 46 -27.44 -8.21 -5.66
N LEU A 47 -26.71 -7.28 -5.04
CA LEU A 47 -27.01 -5.85 -5.10
C LEU A 47 -26.95 -5.31 -6.53
N LEU A 48 -25.93 -5.71 -7.30
CA LEU A 48 -25.74 -5.26 -8.69
C LEU A 48 -26.75 -5.87 -9.66
N ASP A 49 -27.26 -7.06 -9.39
CA ASP A 49 -28.30 -7.72 -10.19
C ASP A 49 -29.69 -7.12 -9.93
N ASN A 50 -29.93 -6.61 -8.72
CA ASN A 50 -31.17 -5.93 -8.36
C ASN A 50 -31.12 -4.43 -8.73
N LYS A 51 -31.38 -4.13 -10.02
CA LYS A 51 -31.31 -2.76 -10.58
C LYS A 51 -32.23 -1.75 -9.90
N ASP A 52 -33.36 -2.17 -9.34
CA ASP A 52 -34.28 -1.29 -8.60
C ASP A 52 -33.72 -0.91 -7.22
N SER A 53 -32.76 -1.68 -6.70
CA SER A 53 -32.03 -1.44 -5.45
C SER A 53 -30.75 -0.64 -5.63
N PHE A 54 -30.39 -0.33 -6.88
CA PHE A 54 -29.23 0.52 -7.20
C PHE A 54 -29.56 1.98 -6.94
N SER A 55 -29.87 2.28 -5.68
CA SER A 55 -30.13 3.63 -5.22
C SER A 55 -28.86 4.46 -5.32
N ASP A 56 -29.02 5.78 -5.32
CA ASP A 56 -27.92 6.75 -5.30
C ASP A 56 -26.86 6.45 -4.24
N GLN A 57 -27.19 5.69 -3.18
CA GLN A 57 -26.24 5.31 -2.13
C GLN A 57 -25.11 4.40 -2.64
N TYR A 58 -25.34 3.59 -3.68
CA TYR A 58 -24.36 2.67 -4.27
C TYR A 58 -23.78 3.17 -5.60
N SER A 59 -24.01 4.44 -5.93
CA SER A 59 -23.43 5.10 -7.10
C SER A 59 -21.90 5.03 -7.08
N GLU A 60 -21.29 5.16 -8.26
CA GLU A 60 -19.83 5.18 -8.40
C GLU A 60 -19.20 6.37 -7.66
N GLU A 61 -19.92 7.49 -7.55
CA GLU A 61 -19.44 8.67 -6.82
C GLU A 61 -19.38 8.43 -5.30
N ARG A 62 -20.34 7.69 -4.74
CA ARG A 62 -20.39 7.46 -3.28
C ARG A 62 -19.60 6.23 -2.84
N ILE A 63 -19.63 5.15 -3.62
CA ILE A 63 -18.99 3.87 -3.30
C ILE A 63 -18.10 3.44 -4.49
N PRO A 64 -17.04 4.21 -4.78
CA PRO A 64 -16.24 4.04 -6.01
C PRO A 64 -15.61 2.66 -6.15
N PHE A 65 -15.39 1.95 -5.05
CA PHE A 65 -14.66 0.69 -5.03
C PHE A 65 -15.54 -0.52 -4.69
N LEU A 66 -16.85 -0.43 -4.93
CA LEU A 66 -17.81 -1.51 -4.68
C LEU A 66 -17.33 -2.87 -5.26
N GLY A 67 -17.06 -3.82 -4.37
CA GLY A 67 -16.62 -5.18 -4.69
C GLY A 67 -15.12 -5.35 -4.96
N VAL A 68 -14.30 -4.30 -4.85
CA VAL A 68 -12.87 -4.38 -5.16
C VAL A 68 -12.11 -5.00 -3.97
N PRO A 69 -11.36 -6.10 -4.15
CA PRO A 69 -10.57 -6.68 -3.08
C PRO A 69 -9.35 -5.84 -2.72
N PHE A 70 -8.92 -5.84 -1.46
CA PHE A 70 -7.69 -5.19 -1.04
C PHE A 70 -7.04 -5.86 0.18
N ALA A 71 -5.84 -5.42 0.53
CA ALA A 71 -5.12 -5.85 1.73
C ALA A 71 -4.61 -4.66 2.54
N ILE A 72 -4.51 -4.84 3.86
CA ILE A 72 -3.94 -3.84 4.77
C ILE A 72 -2.63 -4.33 5.36
N LYS A 73 -1.76 -3.41 5.74
CA LYS A 73 -0.58 -3.74 6.52
C LYS A 73 -0.97 -4.17 7.94
N GLU A 74 -0.38 -5.25 8.47
CA GLU A 74 -0.70 -5.84 9.79
C GLU A 74 -0.52 -4.88 10.99
N SER A 75 0.18 -3.76 10.81
CA SER A 75 0.28 -2.70 11.80
C SER A 75 -1.02 -1.94 12.00
N MET A 76 -1.95 -2.01 11.03
CA MET A 76 -3.28 -1.43 11.12
C MET A 76 -4.23 -2.45 11.72
N GLN A 77 -4.93 -2.07 12.77
CA GLN A 77 -5.86 -2.96 13.43
C GLN A 77 -7.07 -3.26 12.55
N PHE A 78 -7.45 -4.53 12.51
CA PHE A 78 -8.73 -5.01 12.02
C PHE A 78 -9.22 -6.05 13.02
N ILE A 79 -10.45 -5.91 13.49
CA ILE A 79 -10.96 -6.75 14.58
C ILE A 79 -10.77 -8.26 14.30
N GLY A 80 -10.20 -8.98 15.26
CA GLY A 80 -9.94 -10.42 15.15
C GLY A 80 -8.63 -10.80 14.45
N PHE A 81 -7.93 -9.86 13.81
CA PHE A 81 -6.61 -10.12 13.20
C PHE A 81 -5.46 -9.88 14.19
N HIS A 82 -4.33 -10.53 13.97
CA HIS A 82 -3.10 -10.24 14.68
C HIS A 82 -2.64 -8.79 14.42
N ASN A 83 -2.04 -8.21 15.45
CA ASN A 83 -1.41 -6.88 15.43
C ASN A 83 -0.09 -6.90 16.22
N SER A 84 0.69 -7.97 16.03
CA SER A 84 2.01 -8.18 16.62
C SER A 84 3.08 -7.28 16.00
N THR A 85 2.89 -6.83 14.75
CA THR A 85 3.87 -6.09 13.93
C THR A 85 5.17 -6.87 13.69
N GLY A 86 5.10 -8.20 13.76
CA GLY A 86 6.26 -9.08 13.65
C GLY A 86 7.19 -9.06 14.86
N ILE A 87 6.72 -8.56 16.00
CA ILE A 87 7.49 -8.47 17.24
C ILE A 87 7.08 -9.62 18.17
N ALA A 88 8.05 -10.47 18.55
CA ALA A 88 7.80 -11.66 19.36
C ALA A 88 7.06 -11.38 20.68
N ALA A 89 7.41 -10.29 21.37
CA ALA A 89 6.73 -9.88 22.60
C ALA A 89 5.25 -9.48 22.42
N ARG A 90 4.77 -9.38 21.17
CA ARG A 90 3.39 -9.03 20.81
C ARG A 90 2.69 -10.16 20.04
N GLU A 91 3.23 -11.38 20.03
CA GLU A 91 2.71 -12.49 19.22
C GLU A 91 1.21 -12.77 19.46
N ASN A 92 0.76 -12.64 20.71
CA ASN A 92 -0.62 -12.92 21.13
C ASN A 92 -1.54 -11.69 21.09
N ILE A 93 -1.09 -10.57 20.51
CA ILE A 93 -1.91 -9.36 20.38
C ILE A 93 -2.85 -9.51 19.19
N ILE A 94 -4.12 -9.72 19.50
CA ILE A 94 -5.24 -9.68 18.55
C ILE A 94 -5.94 -8.32 18.67
N ALA A 95 -6.23 -7.69 17.54
CA ALA A 95 -6.95 -6.42 17.50
C ALA A 95 -8.40 -6.60 17.96
N THR A 96 -8.83 -5.76 18.90
CA THR A 96 -10.21 -5.73 19.42
C THR A 96 -11.09 -4.71 18.70
N GLU A 97 -10.49 -3.86 17.88
CA GLU A 97 -11.15 -2.81 17.11
C GLU A 97 -10.57 -2.75 15.71
N THR A 98 -11.27 -2.07 14.79
CA THR A 98 -10.78 -1.78 13.45
C THR A 98 -10.27 -0.34 13.40
N ALA A 99 -9.14 -0.10 12.74
CA ALA A 99 -8.61 1.24 12.57
C ALA A 99 -9.56 2.12 11.75
N THR A 100 -9.74 3.38 12.14
CA THR A 100 -10.73 4.27 11.51
C THR A 100 -10.50 4.41 9.99
N PHE A 101 -9.24 4.42 9.56
CA PHE A 101 -8.91 4.42 8.11
C PHE A 101 -9.45 3.17 7.40
N VAL A 102 -9.30 1.99 8.01
CA VAL A 102 -9.76 0.72 7.44
C VAL A 102 -11.29 0.69 7.41
N GLU A 103 -11.98 1.18 8.45
CA GLU A 103 -13.44 1.32 8.43
C GLU A 103 -13.93 2.22 7.29
N ASN A 104 -13.24 3.35 7.07
CA ASN A 104 -13.57 4.27 5.98
C ASN A 104 -13.35 3.64 4.62
N MET A 105 -12.28 2.85 4.46
CA MET A 105 -12.09 2.04 3.26
C MET A 105 -13.25 1.08 3.07
N LEU A 106 -13.62 0.27 4.06
CA LEU A 106 -14.74 -0.68 3.95
C LEU A 106 -16.06 0.01 3.56
N LYS A 107 -16.33 1.21 4.10
CA LYS A 107 -17.50 2.03 3.71
C LYS A 107 -17.48 2.47 2.24
N SER A 108 -16.32 2.55 1.60
CA SER A 108 -16.17 2.82 0.16
C SER A 108 -16.46 1.61 -0.74
N GLY A 109 -16.79 0.45 -0.14
CA GLY A 109 -17.25 -0.76 -0.82
C GLY A 109 -16.16 -1.78 -1.16
N VAL A 110 -14.92 -1.57 -0.71
CA VAL A 110 -13.85 -2.55 -0.87
C VAL A 110 -14.06 -3.76 0.03
N ILE A 111 -13.46 -4.89 -0.36
CA ILE A 111 -13.52 -6.16 0.36
C ILE A 111 -12.12 -6.51 0.88
N LEU A 112 -11.92 -6.49 2.19
CA LEU A 112 -10.62 -6.81 2.80
C LEU A 112 -10.38 -8.32 2.73
N LEU A 113 -9.28 -8.75 2.10
CA LEU A 113 -8.90 -10.16 2.00
C LEU A 113 -8.02 -10.64 3.16
N CYS A 114 -7.04 -9.83 3.57
CA CYS A 114 -5.98 -10.24 4.49
C CYS A 114 -5.20 -9.04 5.03
N ASN A 115 -4.45 -9.25 6.12
CA ASN A 115 -3.38 -8.34 6.52
C ASN A 115 -2.00 -8.86 6.04
N THR A 116 -1.08 -7.95 5.75
CA THR A 116 0.20 -8.32 5.13
C THR A 116 1.32 -8.43 6.16
N ASN A 117 2.23 -9.39 5.95
CA ASN A 117 3.43 -9.54 6.74
C ASN A 117 4.29 -8.25 6.72
N ILE A 118 4.91 -7.95 7.86
CA ILE A 118 5.69 -6.73 8.10
C ILE A 118 7.14 -7.10 8.36
N LYS A 119 8.07 -6.43 7.67
CA LYS A 119 9.40 -6.12 8.21
C LYS A 119 10.09 -5.03 7.43
N PHE A 120 10.95 -4.24 8.08
CA PHE A 120 11.82 -3.24 7.45
C PHE A 120 13.03 -3.86 6.71
N SER A 121 13.73 -4.81 7.36
CA SER A 121 14.86 -5.56 6.79
C SER A 121 15.08 -6.88 7.55
N GLY A 122 15.55 -7.93 6.86
CA GLY A 122 15.81 -9.27 7.44
C GLY A 122 14.55 -10.15 7.61
N GLN A 123 14.60 -11.14 8.51
CA GLN A 123 13.50 -12.10 8.75
C GLN A 123 12.50 -11.64 9.81
N ASN A 124 11.18 -11.68 9.56
CA ASN A 124 10.20 -11.53 10.65
C ASN A 124 10.32 -12.75 11.56
N SER A 125 10.63 -12.54 12.83
CA SER A 125 10.91 -13.65 13.77
C SER A 125 9.66 -14.47 14.11
N LEU A 126 8.47 -13.89 13.92
CA LEU A 126 7.19 -14.57 14.15
C LEU A 126 6.69 -15.27 12.90
N TYR A 127 6.60 -14.53 11.79
CA TYR A 127 5.94 -15.02 10.59
C TYR A 127 6.90 -15.50 9.50
N GLY A 128 8.21 -15.39 9.70
CA GLY A 128 9.21 -15.68 8.68
C GLY A 128 9.38 -14.57 7.63
N THR A 129 10.28 -14.78 6.68
CA THR A 129 10.66 -13.73 5.70
C THR A 129 9.67 -13.66 4.55
N THR A 130 9.26 -12.46 4.16
CA THR A 130 8.60 -12.22 2.88
C THR A 130 9.64 -12.11 1.76
N ASN A 131 9.50 -12.91 0.71
CA ASN A 131 10.42 -12.94 -0.43
C ASN A 131 9.92 -12.06 -1.58
N ASN A 132 10.85 -11.52 -2.37
CA ASN A 132 10.52 -10.64 -3.49
C ASN A 132 10.05 -11.45 -4.72
N PRO A 133 8.93 -11.07 -5.37
CA PRO A 133 8.38 -11.83 -6.49
C PRO A 133 9.25 -11.79 -7.75
N TYR A 134 10.11 -10.78 -7.91
CA TYR A 134 11.07 -10.75 -9.02
C TYR A 134 12.30 -11.65 -8.77
N ASN A 135 12.64 -11.86 -7.50
CA ASN A 135 13.76 -12.72 -7.12
C ASN A 135 13.62 -13.13 -5.64
N LEU A 136 13.37 -14.42 -5.40
CA LEU A 136 13.14 -14.97 -4.05
C LEU A 136 14.31 -14.79 -3.08
N THR A 137 15.51 -14.46 -3.56
CA THR A 137 16.70 -14.21 -2.73
C THR A 137 16.85 -12.73 -2.32
N ARG A 138 15.94 -11.86 -2.75
CA ARG A 138 15.99 -10.42 -2.49
C ARG A 138 14.93 -10.01 -1.48
N ILE A 139 15.24 -8.92 -0.77
CA ILE A 139 14.32 -8.29 0.18
C ILE A 139 13.13 -7.65 -0.55
N VAL A 140 12.05 -7.42 0.20
CA VAL A 140 10.86 -6.68 -0.26
C VAL A 140 10.85 -5.22 0.19
N GLY A 141 11.96 -4.73 0.76
CA GLY A 141 11.98 -3.45 1.47
C GLY A 141 11.06 -3.47 2.70
N GLY A 142 10.76 -2.30 3.26
CA GLY A 142 9.82 -2.24 4.37
C GLY A 142 9.74 -0.90 5.07
N SER A 143 8.91 -0.79 6.12
CA SER A 143 8.19 -1.89 6.79
C SER A 143 6.89 -2.36 6.12
N SER A 144 6.47 -1.73 5.01
CA SER A 144 5.29 -2.14 4.23
C SER A 144 5.63 -3.18 3.14
N GLY A 145 6.63 -4.04 3.42
CA GLY A 145 7.20 -4.98 2.46
C GLY A 145 6.20 -6.01 1.95
N GLY A 146 5.40 -6.59 2.85
CA GLY A 146 4.31 -7.52 2.48
C GLY A 146 3.27 -6.85 1.57
N ALA A 147 2.85 -5.62 1.89
CA ALA A 147 1.94 -4.83 1.06
C ALA A 147 2.52 -4.49 -0.33
N GLY A 148 3.83 -4.25 -0.42
CA GLY A 148 4.49 -4.10 -1.71
C GLY A 148 4.55 -5.40 -2.51
N CYS A 149 4.91 -6.49 -1.84
CA CYS A 149 5.06 -7.81 -2.43
C CYS A 149 3.73 -8.38 -2.94
N ILE A 150 2.66 -8.31 -2.14
CA ILE A 150 1.34 -8.84 -2.49
C ILE A 150 0.75 -8.14 -3.72
N VAL A 151 0.94 -6.82 -3.87
CA VAL A 151 0.50 -6.05 -5.04
C VAL A 151 1.35 -6.40 -6.26
N SER A 152 2.66 -6.47 -6.10
CA SER A 152 3.61 -6.83 -7.16
C SER A 152 3.37 -8.25 -7.69
N ALA A 153 3.07 -9.19 -6.79
CA ALA A 153 2.74 -10.57 -7.09
C ALA A 153 1.29 -10.77 -7.59
N THR A 154 0.55 -9.69 -7.86
CA THR A 154 -0.85 -9.68 -8.31
C THR A 154 -1.83 -10.39 -7.38
N GLY A 155 -1.52 -10.45 -6.08
CA GLY A 155 -2.37 -11.00 -5.04
C GLY A 155 -3.55 -10.10 -4.64
N VAL A 156 -3.44 -8.79 -4.89
CA VAL A 156 -4.52 -7.80 -4.77
C VAL A 156 -4.33 -6.69 -5.84
N PRO A 157 -5.39 -5.98 -6.25
CA PRO A 157 -5.24 -4.83 -7.15
C PRO A 157 -4.49 -3.67 -6.48
N PHE A 158 -4.73 -3.44 -5.20
CA PHE A 158 -4.02 -2.45 -4.38
C PHE A 158 -3.96 -2.90 -2.91
N GLY A 159 -3.03 -2.29 -2.17
CA GLY A 159 -2.89 -2.48 -0.73
C GLY A 159 -2.69 -1.16 -0.02
N VAL A 160 -2.76 -1.19 1.31
CA VAL A 160 -2.56 -0.01 2.16
C VAL A 160 -1.38 -0.23 3.09
N GLY A 161 -0.42 0.70 3.04
CA GLY A 161 0.76 0.71 3.90
C GLY A 161 0.79 1.92 4.83
N ALA A 162 1.78 1.94 5.72
CA ALA A 162 2.09 3.09 6.59
C ALA A 162 3.55 3.49 6.42
N ASP A 163 3.84 4.79 6.39
CA ASP A 163 5.15 5.38 6.13
C ASP A 163 5.47 6.48 7.15
N ILE A 164 6.56 6.30 7.89
CA ILE A 164 7.17 7.34 8.72
C ILE A 164 8.47 7.84 8.09
N GLY A 165 9.39 6.91 7.78
CA GLY A 165 10.72 7.19 7.24
C GLY A 165 10.97 6.60 5.85
N GLY A 166 9.93 6.22 5.10
CA GLY A 166 10.07 5.63 3.76
C GLY A 166 9.37 4.29 3.57
N SER A 167 8.64 3.79 4.57
CA SER A 167 8.13 2.41 4.53
C SER A 167 7.21 2.08 3.36
N ILE A 168 6.39 3.03 2.86
CA ILE A 168 5.60 2.82 1.64
C ILE A 168 6.51 2.97 0.42
N ARG A 169 7.27 4.06 0.36
CA ARG A 169 8.07 4.44 -0.82
C ARG A 169 9.16 3.41 -1.13
N MET A 170 9.89 2.97 -0.12
CA MET A 170 10.98 1.98 -0.25
C MET A 170 10.42 0.61 -0.63
N SER A 171 9.35 0.14 0.01
CA SER A 171 8.71 -1.13 -0.35
C SER A 171 8.19 -1.08 -1.79
N SER A 172 7.62 0.05 -2.22
CA SER A 172 7.12 0.23 -3.58
C SER A 172 8.24 0.19 -4.61
N PHE A 173 9.34 0.92 -4.34
CA PHE A 173 10.53 0.91 -5.18
C PHE A 173 11.12 -0.49 -5.35
N ILE A 174 11.31 -1.24 -4.25
CA ILE A 174 11.93 -2.57 -4.27
C ILE A 174 11.02 -3.63 -4.94
N ASN A 175 9.70 -3.48 -4.84
CA ASN A 175 8.74 -4.39 -5.46
C ASN A 175 8.22 -3.88 -6.82
N GLY A 176 8.83 -2.83 -7.39
CA GLY A 176 8.48 -2.35 -8.74
C GLY A 176 7.03 -1.91 -8.89
N ILE A 177 6.47 -1.25 -7.88
CA ILE A 177 5.10 -0.71 -7.88
C ILE A 177 5.07 0.75 -7.46
N PHE A 178 3.90 1.37 -7.51
CA PHE A 178 3.68 2.72 -6.99
C PHE A 178 3.24 2.66 -5.53
N GLY A 179 3.66 3.66 -4.76
CA GLY A 179 3.16 3.88 -3.41
C GLY A 179 3.19 5.34 -3.04
N HIS A 180 2.08 5.82 -2.49
CA HIS A 180 1.90 7.22 -2.16
C HIS A 180 1.88 7.40 -0.64
N LYS A 181 2.91 8.06 -0.10
CA LYS A 181 2.85 8.60 1.26
C LYS A 181 2.00 9.87 1.21
N THR A 182 0.80 9.80 1.78
CA THR A 182 -0.12 10.94 1.88
C THR A 182 0.38 11.99 2.87
N LEU A 183 -0.31 13.13 2.93
CA LEU A 183 -0.14 14.05 4.04
C LEU A 183 -0.66 13.40 5.35
N PRO A 184 -0.02 13.66 6.51
CA PRO A 184 -0.36 13.01 7.78
C PRO A 184 -1.81 13.25 8.26
N ASP A 185 -2.46 14.29 7.76
CA ASP A 185 -3.78 14.78 8.16
C ASP A 185 -4.89 14.48 7.15
N ILE A 186 -4.58 13.89 5.98
CA ILE A 186 -5.59 13.47 4.99
C ILE A 186 -6.52 12.38 5.54
N GLY A 187 -6.03 11.56 6.47
CA GLY A 187 -6.80 10.48 7.07
C GLY A 187 -6.34 10.17 8.49
N PRO A 188 -7.20 9.50 9.28
CA PRO A 188 -6.86 9.14 10.64
C PRO A 188 -5.76 8.06 10.65
N ASN A 189 -4.74 8.23 11.49
CA ASN A 189 -3.65 7.27 11.71
C ASN A 189 -3.76 6.60 13.09
N ASP A 190 -4.97 6.54 13.65
CA ASP A 190 -5.26 5.87 14.92
C ASP A 190 -5.17 4.35 14.77
N ARG A 191 -5.03 3.65 15.91
CA ARG A 191 -5.07 2.17 15.97
C ARG A 191 -4.06 1.51 15.04
N GLN A 192 -2.88 2.12 14.97
CA GLN A 192 -1.70 1.58 14.32
C GLN A 192 -0.58 1.35 15.34
N TYR A 193 0.23 0.32 15.11
CA TYR A 193 1.40 0.05 15.92
C TYR A 193 2.71 0.07 15.09
N PRO A 194 3.79 0.68 15.60
CA PRO A 194 3.81 1.56 16.76
C PRO A 194 2.96 2.81 16.54
N SER A 195 2.32 3.29 17.60
CA SER A 195 1.67 4.60 17.59
C SER A 195 2.74 5.70 17.64
N HIS A 196 2.36 6.93 17.29
CA HIS A 196 3.25 8.07 17.47
C HIS A 196 3.49 8.34 18.96
N SER A 197 4.75 8.53 19.38
CA SER A 197 5.07 8.87 20.78
C SER A 197 5.04 10.38 21.06
N ASP A 198 5.09 11.20 20.02
CA ASP A 198 5.15 12.66 20.12
C ASP A 198 4.52 13.34 18.88
N ASN A 199 4.42 14.66 18.92
CA ASN A 199 3.85 15.45 17.83
C ASN A 199 4.68 15.36 16.55
N GLN A 200 6.01 15.24 16.61
CA GLN A 200 6.83 15.12 15.41
C GLN A 200 6.52 13.82 14.69
N GLN A 201 6.46 12.70 15.41
CA GLN A 201 6.08 11.41 14.85
C GLN A 201 4.65 11.40 14.31
N LYS A 202 3.73 12.11 14.97
CA LYS A 202 2.36 12.29 14.47
C LYS A 202 2.34 12.95 13.08
N TYR A 203 3.18 13.96 12.86
CA TYR A 203 3.32 14.60 11.54
C TYR A 203 4.24 13.85 10.57
N MET A 204 4.96 12.83 11.02
CA MET A 204 5.74 11.98 10.13
C MET A 204 4.99 10.73 9.71
N LEU A 205 4.11 10.16 10.53
CA LEU A 205 3.36 8.96 10.20
C LEU A 205 2.24 9.29 9.21
N ALA A 206 2.19 8.57 8.10
CA ALA A 206 1.11 8.68 7.13
C ALA A 206 0.73 7.30 6.57
N THR A 207 -0.57 7.08 6.42
CA THR A 207 -1.16 5.91 5.78
C THR A 207 -1.40 6.20 4.31
N GLY A 208 -1.09 5.23 3.44
CA GLY A 208 -1.26 5.47 2.03
C GLY A 208 -1.35 4.23 1.15
N PRO A 209 -1.90 4.40 -0.05
CA PRO A 209 -2.14 3.32 -1.00
C PRO A 209 -0.85 2.88 -1.72
N MET A 210 -0.85 1.62 -2.14
CA MET A 210 0.18 0.97 -2.95
C MET A 210 -0.51 0.20 -4.09
N CYS A 211 -0.09 0.42 -5.34
CA CYS A 211 -0.79 -0.09 -6.52
C CYS A 211 0.16 -0.29 -7.71
N ARG A 212 -0.31 -0.95 -8.78
CA ARG A 212 0.48 -1.14 -10.01
C ARG A 212 0.27 -0.06 -11.05
N TYR A 213 -0.87 0.64 -11.06
CA TYR A 213 -1.19 1.60 -12.11
C TYR A 213 -1.66 2.93 -11.52
N THR A 214 -0.90 4.01 -11.71
CA THR A 214 -1.27 5.33 -11.17
C THR A 214 -2.51 5.91 -11.83
N HIS A 215 -2.61 5.87 -13.16
CA HIS A 215 -3.75 6.47 -13.87
C HIS A 215 -5.12 5.83 -13.55
N VAL A 216 -5.13 4.59 -13.04
CA VAL A 216 -6.35 3.88 -12.61
C VAL A 216 -6.52 3.94 -11.10
N ASP A 217 -5.43 3.83 -10.34
CA ASP A 217 -5.49 3.59 -8.90
C ASP A 217 -5.06 4.79 -8.04
N LEU A 218 -4.36 5.81 -8.59
CA LEU A 218 -3.84 7.00 -7.87
C LEU A 218 -3.87 8.29 -8.71
N SER A 219 -4.72 9.26 -8.35
CA SER A 219 -4.76 10.54 -9.06
C SER A 219 -3.54 11.44 -8.77
N LYS A 220 -2.99 12.03 -9.85
CA LYS A 220 -1.99 13.10 -9.95
C LYS A 220 -1.03 13.28 -8.74
N PRO A 221 0.11 12.58 -8.70
CA PRO A 221 1.18 12.86 -7.75
C PRO A 221 2.08 14.03 -8.19
N CYS A 222 2.62 14.76 -7.21
CA CYS A 222 3.75 15.68 -7.39
C CYS A 222 5.08 14.91 -7.31
N TYR A 223 6.07 15.28 -8.14
CA TYR A 223 7.34 14.56 -8.26
C TYR A 223 8.54 15.39 -7.80
N PHE A 224 9.44 14.75 -7.06
CA PHE A 224 10.78 15.24 -6.74
C PHE A 224 11.78 14.12 -7.08
N TYR A 225 12.94 14.46 -7.67
CA TYR A 225 14.01 13.50 -7.99
C TYR A 225 15.34 13.94 -7.38
N VAL A 226 16.29 13.01 -7.23
CA VAL A 226 17.60 13.26 -6.63
C VAL A 226 18.70 12.82 -7.59
N ASP A 227 19.56 13.73 -8.05
CA ASP A 227 20.71 13.40 -8.90
C ASP A 227 22.01 13.78 -8.19
N GLU A 228 22.97 12.86 -8.15
CA GLU A 228 24.25 13.03 -7.47
C GLU A 228 25.27 13.58 -8.47
N VAL A 229 25.25 14.90 -8.63
CA VAL A 229 26.26 15.63 -9.41
C VAL A 229 27.27 16.33 -8.49
N ASP A 230 26.91 16.61 -7.23
CA ASP A 230 27.70 17.44 -6.32
C ASP A 230 27.61 16.98 -4.84
N ALA A 231 28.16 15.81 -4.47
CA ALA A 231 28.42 15.40 -3.07
C ALA A 231 27.27 15.54 -2.02
N TYR A 232 26.00 15.63 -2.44
CA TYR A 232 24.86 15.91 -1.56
C TYR A 232 24.15 14.65 -1.05
N CYS A 233 24.46 13.48 -1.61
CA CYS A 233 23.99 12.21 -1.11
C CYS A 233 24.98 11.67 -0.09
N VAL A 234 24.47 11.16 1.04
CA VAL A 234 25.31 10.57 2.10
C VAL A 234 26.05 9.33 1.59
N ASN A 235 25.49 8.66 0.57
CA ASN A 235 26.06 7.52 -0.13
C ASN A 235 26.02 7.76 -1.64
N LYS A 236 26.98 7.17 -2.36
CA LYS A 236 26.99 7.17 -3.82
C LYS A 236 25.74 6.46 -4.35
N LEU A 237 25.05 7.11 -5.29
CA LEU A 237 23.94 6.49 -6.02
C LEU A 237 24.49 5.51 -7.06
N ASP A 238 23.79 4.39 -7.24
CA ASP A 238 24.11 3.42 -8.27
C ASP A 238 24.01 4.08 -9.67
N PRO A 239 24.94 3.81 -10.61
CA PRO A 239 24.90 4.38 -11.96
C PRO A 239 23.58 4.16 -12.71
N GLU A 240 22.93 3.00 -12.53
CA GLU A 240 21.64 2.71 -13.16
C GLU A 240 20.52 3.56 -12.55
N GLN A 241 20.54 3.79 -11.24
CA GLN A 241 19.59 4.69 -10.58
C GLN A 241 19.75 6.13 -11.07
N LYS A 242 20.99 6.60 -11.26
CA LYS A 242 21.25 7.92 -11.85
C LYS A 242 20.72 8.03 -13.28
N LEU A 243 20.92 6.99 -14.08
CA LEU A 243 20.40 6.94 -15.44
C LEU A 243 18.86 7.01 -15.45
N ALA A 244 18.20 6.21 -14.61
CA ALA A 244 16.75 6.22 -14.48
C ALA A 244 16.21 7.60 -14.08
N HIS A 245 16.85 8.26 -13.10
CA HIS A 245 16.46 9.62 -12.70
C HIS A 245 16.58 10.63 -13.85
N ARG A 246 17.67 10.57 -14.64
CA ARG A 246 17.82 11.44 -15.82
C ARG A 246 16.76 11.18 -16.88
N GLN A 247 16.40 9.93 -17.13
CA GLN A 247 15.34 9.57 -18.08
C GLN A 247 13.99 10.13 -17.63
N VAL A 248 13.69 10.10 -16.33
CA VAL A 248 12.47 10.69 -15.77
C VAL A 248 12.43 12.20 -16.01
N VAL A 249 13.53 12.92 -15.74
CA VAL A 249 13.64 14.37 -16.01
C VAL A 249 13.41 14.67 -17.48
N GLN A 250 14.12 13.98 -18.37
CA GLN A 250 13.99 14.14 -19.82
C GLN A 250 12.55 13.87 -20.27
N HIS A 251 11.88 12.87 -19.71
CA HIS A 251 10.49 12.58 -20.01
C HIS A 251 9.57 13.74 -19.62
N PHE A 252 9.75 14.34 -18.44
CA PHE A 252 8.96 15.49 -18.00
C PHE A 252 9.18 16.73 -18.88
N GLU A 253 10.42 17.04 -19.19
CA GLU A 253 10.77 18.19 -20.02
C GLU A 253 10.27 18.01 -21.46
N ASN A 254 10.44 16.83 -22.04
CA ASN A 254 10.07 16.57 -23.43
C ASN A 254 8.57 16.42 -23.63
N THR A 255 7.90 15.65 -22.76
CA THR A 255 6.49 15.27 -22.91
C THR A 255 5.56 16.33 -22.34
N TYR A 256 5.83 16.81 -21.12
CA TYR A 256 4.91 17.67 -20.38
C TYR A 256 5.33 19.15 -20.37
N LYS A 257 6.50 19.47 -20.96
CA LYS A 257 7.08 20.82 -20.97
C LYS A 257 7.24 21.40 -19.55
N ILE A 258 7.42 20.52 -18.56
CA ILE A 258 7.69 20.92 -17.19
C ILE A 258 9.17 21.27 -17.09
N HIS A 259 9.48 22.49 -16.69
CA HIS A 259 10.86 22.91 -16.47
C HIS A 259 11.36 22.36 -15.14
N VAL A 260 12.41 21.54 -15.19
CA VAL A 260 12.95 20.87 -14.01
C VAL A 260 14.15 21.66 -13.48
N THR A 261 13.97 22.29 -12.32
CA THR A 261 15.05 23.02 -11.63
C THR A 261 15.70 22.14 -10.58
N ARG A 262 17.05 22.07 -10.58
CA ARG A 262 17.80 21.44 -9.50
C ARG A 262 17.80 22.33 -8.25
N PHE A 263 17.31 21.81 -7.14
CA PHE A 263 17.26 22.50 -5.86
C PHE A 263 18.45 22.11 -4.97
N ASN A 264 19.18 23.11 -4.46
CA ASN A 264 20.28 22.89 -3.51
C ASN A 264 19.87 23.32 -2.10
N ARG A 265 19.52 22.35 -1.24
CA ARG A 265 19.08 22.62 0.14
C ARG A 265 20.11 23.39 0.98
N ARG A 266 21.41 23.26 0.73
CA ARG A 266 22.45 24.01 1.48
C ARG A 266 22.49 25.49 1.14
N ARG A 267 21.91 25.91 0.00
CA ARG A 267 21.78 27.34 -0.37
C ARG A 267 20.61 28.04 0.32
N TYR A 268 19.77 27.30 1.05
CA TYR A 268 18.60 27.82 1.75
C TYR A 268 18.69 27.42 3.24
N PRO A 269 19.18 28.31 4.13
CA PRO A 269 19.33 28.00 5.55
C PRO A 269 17.98 27.64 6.18
N VAL A 270 18.03 26.71 7.14
CA VAL A 270 16.87 26.06 7.78
C VAL A 270 15.98 27.03 8.57
N SER A 271 16.41 28.28 8.77
CA SER A 271 15.70 29.32 9.55
C SER A 271 14.42 29.87 8.91
N LEU A 272 13.87 29.22 7.89
CA LEU A 272 12.66 29.64 7.14
C LEU A 272 11.54 28.58 7.15
N TRP A 273 11.65 27.52 7.97
CA TRP A 273 10.67 26.44 8.08
C TRP A 273 10.19 26.27 9.52
#